data_AF-A0A2H6HU62-F1
#
_entry.id   AF-A0A2H6HU62-F1
#
_cell.length_a   1.000
_cell.length_b   1.000
_cell.length_c   1.000
_cell.angle_alpha   90.00
_cell.angle_beta   90.00
_cell.angle_gamma   90.00
#
_symmetry.space_group_name_H-M   'P 1'
#
loop_
_entity.id
_entity.type
_entity.pdbx_description
1 polymer ?
#
loop_
_entity_poly.entity_id
_entity_poly.type
_entity_poly.pdbx_seq_one_letter_code
_entity_poly.pdbx_strand_id
1 'polypeptide(L)'
;MDNLYRRYLKLLDVKFGRQDMATLRRIFRAQVNRIPFENLSKVYYKSQQGRMTIPDFAQFLDGIERFHFGGTCYSNNYYLYLLLDYLGYDIRLCGADMSEPDGHMVSIATFEGREYLLDVGYAAPFLEPLPRDLDQPYEIVSGTNRYVLQPQDANGNSHLQLIQNEIEIHGYSQTNDQIH
;
A
#
# COMPACT_ATOMS: atom_id res chain seq x y z
N MET A 1 -12.03 6.20 18.81
CA MET A 1 -11.91 5.46 17.54
C MET A 1 -13.24 5.54 16.81
N ASP A 2 -13.25 6.20 15.65
CA ASP A 2 -14.38 6.25 14.71
C ASP A 2 -14.94 4.84 14.46
N ASN A 3 -16.24 4.74 14.18
CA ASN A 3 -16.90 3.48 13.87
C ASN A 3 -16.26 2.80 12.64
N LEU A 4 -15.91 3.56 11.60
CA LEU A 4 -15.35 2.99 10.37
C LEU A 4 -13.92 2.44 10.57
N TYR A 5 -13.05 3.15 11.30
CA TYR A 5 -11.70 2.63 11.60
C TYR A 5 -11.73 1.38 12.49
N ARG A 6 -12.65 1.31 13.48
CA ARG A 6 -12.87 0.08 14.27
C ARG A 6 -13.33 -1.07 13.38
N ARG A 7 -14.27 -0.81 12.46
CA ARG A 7 -14.76 -1.81 11.51
C ARG A 7 -13.63 -2.29 10.60
N TYR A 8 -12.76 -1.39 10.14
CA TYR A 8 -11.63 -1.74 9.30
C TYR A 8 -10.65 -2.69 10.03
N LEU A 9 -10.25 -2.35 11.25
CA LEU A 9 -9.41 -3.22 12.08
C LEU A 9 -10.06 -4.60 12.33
N LYS A 10 -11.40 -4.64 12.49
CA LYS A 10 -12.14 -5.89 12.63
C LYS A 10 -12.08 -6.74 11.35
N LEU A 11 -12.23 -6.15 10.16
CA LEU A 11 -12.12 -6.86 8.89
C LEU A 11 -10.71 -7.40 8.65
N LEU A 12 -9.70 -6.67 9.12
CA LEU A 12 -8.31 -7.10 9.14
C LEU A 12 -8.01 -8.17 10.21
N ASP A 13 -8.93 -8.41 11.15
CA ASP A 13 -8.73 -9.26 12.33
C ASP A 13 -7.51 -8.83 13.17
N VAL A 14 -7.33 -7.52 13.34
CA VAL A 14 -6.23 -6.93 14.12
C VAL A 14 -6.76 -6.20 15.35
N LYS A 15 -6.28 -6.60 16.52
CA LYS A 15 -6.48 -5.83 17.76
C LYS A 15 -5.41 -4.75 17.87
N PHE A 16 -5.82 -3.49 17.78
CA PHE A 16 -4.93 -2.36 18.03
C PHE A 16 -4.65 -2.22 19.53
N GLY A 17 -3.37 -2.26 19.91
CA GLY A 17 -2.94 -2.08 21.29
C GLY A 17 -2.24 -0.73 21.50
N ARG A 18 -1.14 -0.51 20.77
CA ARG A 18 -0.37 0.74 20.78
C ARG A 18 0.22 0.99 19.40
N GLN A 19 0.65 2.23 19.17
CA GLN A 19 1.35 2.64 17.96
C GLN A 19 2.82 2.20 18.04
N ASP A 20 3.11 0.96 17.66
CA ASP A 20 4.48 0.42 17.58
C ASP A 20 4.70 -0.36 16.27
N MET A 21 5.96 -0.58 15.90
CA MET A 21 6.31 -1.30 14.66
C MET A 21 5.70 -2.71 14.62
N ALA A 22 5.56 -3.39 15.76
CA ALA A 22 4.90 -4.70 15.82
C ALA A 22 3.43 -4.62 15.41
N THR A 23 2.71 -3.58 15.83
CA THR A 23 1.33 -3.33 15.44
C THR A 23 1.24 -2.90 13.98
N LEU A 24 2.13 -2.03 13.50
CA LEU A 24 2.19 -1.64 12.08
C LEU A 24 2.33 -2.85 11.18
N ARG A 25 3.31 -3.73 11.46
CA ARG A 25 3.55 -4.97 10.70
C ARG A 25 2.34 -5.89 10.69
N ARG A 26 1.63 -6.02 11.82
CA ARG A 26 0.40 -6.83 11.89
C ARG A 26 -0.69 -6.27 10.98
N ILE A 27 -0.92 -4.96 11.02
CA ILE A 27 -1.92 -4.28 10.17
C ILE A 27 -1.53 -4.44 8.70
N PHE A 28 -0.28 -4.13 8.35
CA PHE A 28 0.24 -4.21 6.98
C PHE A 28 0.12 -5.62 6.41
N ARG A 29 0.58 -6.64 7.15
CA ARG A 29 0.46 -8.04 6.72
C ARG A 29 -0.99 -8.49 6.61
N ALA A 30 -1.86 -8.07 7.54
CA ALA A 30 -3.28 -8.40 7.47
C ALA A 30 -3.94 -7.80 6.23
N GLN A 31 -3.58 -6.56 5.87
CA GLN A 31 -4.06 -5.88 4.67
C GLN A 31 -3.73 -6.71 3.42
N VAL A 32 -2.45 -7.02 3.23
CA VAL A 32 -1.94 -7.77 2.06
C VAL A 32 -2.57 -9.16 1.95
N ASN A 33 -2.77 -9.84 3.09
CA ASN A 33 -3.30 -11.20 3.10
C ASN A 33 -4.82 -11.30 2.98
N ARG A 34 -5.57 -10.27 3.39
CA ARG A 34 -7.04 -10.33 3.51
C ARG A 34 -7.78 -9.49 2.49
N ILE A 35 -7.16 -8.44 1.96
CA ILE A 35 -7.80 -7.49 1.06
C ILE A 35 -7.04 -7.52 -0.27
N PRO A 36 -7.62 -8.11 -1.32
CA PRO A 36 -6.90 -8.35 -2.56
C PRO A 36 -6.64 -7.04 -3.32
N PHE A 37 -5.58 -7.04 -4.12
CA PHE A 37 -5.50 -6.13 -5.25
C PHE A 37 -6.42 -6.62 -6.37
N GLU A 38 -7.34 -5.79 -6.84
CA GLU A 38 -8.28 -6.14 -7.91
C GLU A 38 -8.91 -4.91 -8.58
N ASN A 39 -9.52 -5.10 -9.76
CA ASN A 39 -10.21 -4.05 -10.52
C ASN A 39 -11.70 -4.36 -10.78
N LEU A 40 -12.23 -5.45 -10.26
CA LEU A 40 -13.64 -5.88 -10.38
C LEU A 40 -14.56 -4.92 -9.63
N SER A 41 -14.19 -4.50 -8.41
CA SER A 41 -14.95 -3.54 -7.62
C SER A 41 -15.14 -2.22 -8.37
N LYS A 42 -14.12 -1.75 -9.09
CA LYS A 42 -14.20 -0.55 -9.94
C LYS A 42 -15.26 -0.70 -11.04
N VAL A 43 -15.33 -1.87 -11.69
CA VAL A 43 -16.37 -2.18 -12.69
C VAL A 43 -17.75 -2.27 -12.04
N TYR A 44 -17.85 -2.92 -10.88
CA TYR A 44 -19.08 -3.04 -10.11
C TYR A 44 -19.63 -1.67 -9.72
N TYR A 45 -18.83 -0.82 -9.06
CA TYR A 45 -19.27 0.52 -8.65
C TYR A 45 -19.60 1.42 -9.85
N LYS A 46 -18.87 1.31 -10.96
CA LYS A 46 -19.23 2.00 -12.20
C LYS A 46 -20.64 1.61 -12.68
N SER A 47 -20.96 0.32 -12.64
CA SER A 47 -22.29 -0.16 -13.05
C SER A 47 -23.43 0.35 -12.15
N GLN A 48 -23.14 0.56 -10.85
CA GLN A 48 -24.13 1.02 -9.87
C GLN A 48 -24.27 2.55 -9.82
N GLN A 49 -23.17 3.28 -10.02
CA GLN A 49 -23.08 4.72 -9.75
C GLN A 49 -22.76 5.57 -10.98
N GLY A 50 -22.49 4.94 -12.13
CA GLY A 50 -22.18 5.64 -13.39
C GLY A 50 -20.79 6.28 -13.47
N ARG A 51 -19.95 6.18 -12.43
CA ARG A 51 -18.60 6.78 -12.38
C ARG A 51 -17.55 5.79 -11.89
N MET A 52 -16.31 5.95 -12.37
CA MET A 52 -15.14 5.24 -11.87
C MET A 52 -14.36 6.15 -10.93
N THR A 53 -14.65 6.07 -9.64
CA THR A 53 -13.94 6.80 -8.59
C THR A 53 -13.51 5.83 -7.50
N ILE A 54 -12.58 6.25 -6.65
CA ILE A 54 -12.32 5.55 -5.38
C ILE A 54 -13.66 5.47 -4.62
N PRO A 55 -14.10 4.27 -4.17
CA PRO A 55 -15.30 4.16 -3.35
C PRO A 55 -15.08 4.93 -2.06
N ASP A 56 -16.13 5.52 -1.46
CA ASP A 56 -15.98 6.13 -0.15
C ASP A 56 -15.64 5.08 0.93
N PHE A 57 -15.25 5.52 2.13
CA PHE A 57 -14.70 4.60 3.12
C PHE A 57 -15.73 3.55 3.56
N ALA A 58 -17.00 3.93 3.71
CA ALA A 58 -18.05 2.98 4.07
C ALA A 58 -18.28 1.96 2.94
N GLN A 59 -18.30 2.41 1.68
CA GLN A 59 -18.43 1.56 0.49
C GLN A 59 -17.26 0.60 0.32
N PHE A 60 -16.03 1.04 0.60
CA PHE A 60 -14.84 0.18 0.58
C PHE A 60 -14.97 -0.95 1.60
N LEU A 61 -15.34 -0.63 2.85
CA LEU A 61 -15.55 -1.63 3.91
C LEU A 61 -16.74 -2.56 3.61
N ASP A 62 -17.83 -2.03 3.04
CA ASP A 62 -18.96 -2.84 2.58
C ASP A 62 -18.55 -3.81 1.47
N GLY A 63 -17.69 -3.36 0.54
CA GLY A 63 -17.13 -4.18 -0.54
C GLY A 63 -16.34 -5.38 -0.01
N ILE A 64 -15.45 -5.13 0.95
CA ILE A 64 -14.67 -6.16 1.62
C ILE A 64 -15.57 -7.17 2.33
N GLU A 65 -16.54 -6.68 3.12
CA GLU A 65 -17.37 -7.53 3.97
C GLU A 65 -18.38 -8.37 3.18
N ARG A 66 -19.00 -7.80 2.15
CA ARG A 66 -20.13 -8.43 1.44
C ARG A 66 -19.72 -9.20 0.19
N PHE A 67 -18.66 -8.75 -0.47
CA PHE A 67 -18.28 -9.25 -1.79
C PHE A 67 -16.83 -9.75 -1.85
N HIS A 68 -16.08 -9.67 -0.74
CA HIS A 68 -14.65 -9.94 -0.71
C HIS A 68 -13.86 -9.13 -1.74
N PHE A 69 -14.34 -7.92 -2.03
CA PHE A 69 -13.59 -6.97 -2.83
C PHE A 69 -12.38 -6.46 -2.05
N GLY A 70 -11.43 -5.90 -2.80
CA GLY A 70 -10.41 -5.04 -2.25
C GLY A 70 -10.38 -3.76 -3.05
N GLY A 71 -9.35 -3.59 -3.86
CA GLY A 71 -9.31 -2.48 -4.81
C GLY A 71 -7.98 -2.38 -5.55
N THR A 72 -7.85 -1.30 -6.32
CA THR A 72 -6.60 -0.93 -6.98
C THR A 72 -5.61 -0.35 -5.97
N CYS A 73 -4.41 0.01 -6.44
CA CYS A 73 -3.42 0.74 -5.65
C CYS A 73 -4.03 1.96 -4.95
N TYR A 74 -4.86 2.72 -5.67
CA TYR A 74 -5.52 3.89 -5.10
C TYR A 74 -6.35 3.58 -3.84
N SER A 75 -7.32 2.66 -3.91
CA SER A 75 -8.15 2.35 -2.74
C SER A 75 -7.34 1.68 -1.63
N ASN A 76 -6.50 0.69 -1.96
CA ASN A 76 -5.79 -0.11 -0.96
C ASN A 76 -4.76 0.73 -0.20
N ASN A 77 -3.91 1.48 -0.90
CA ASN A 77 -2.90 2.31 -0.26
C ASN A 77 -3.53 3.53 0.44
N TYR A 78 -4.55 4.16 -0.15
CA TYR A 78 -5.22 5.30 0.48
C TYR A 78 -5.92 4.94 1.79
N TYR A 79 -6.72 3.86 1.82
CA TYR A 79 -7.42 3.50 3.04
C TYR A 79 -6.49 2.95 4.11
N LEU A 80 -5.42 2.23 3.73
CA LEU A 80 -4.38 1.86 4.69
C LEU A 80 -3.70 3.10 5.28
N TYR A 81 -3.34 4.08 4.45
CA TYR A 81 -2.81 5.37 4.90
C TYR A 81 -3.75 6.04 5.92
N LEU A 82 -5.03 6.21 5.59
CA LEU A 82 -6.01 6.83 6.50
C LEU A 82 -6.13 6.07 7.83
N LEU A 83 -6.10 4.74 7.79
CA LEU A 83 -6.12 3.93 9.01
C LEU A 83 -4.87 4.20 9.87
N LEU A 84 -3.68 4.21 9.28
CA LEU A 84 -2.43 4.40 10.02
C LEU A 84 -2.29 5.83 10.56
N ASP A 85 -2.64 6.83 9.75
CA ASP A 85 -2.71 8.23 10.17
C ASP A 85 -3.68 8.40 11.35
N TYR A 86 -4.88 7.82 11.26
CA TYR A 86 -5.86 7.82 12.36
C TYR A 86 -5.33 7.16 13.64
N LEU A 87 -4.50 6.13 13.50
CA LEU A 87 -3.87 5.43 14.63
C LEU A 87 -2.69 6.20 15.22
N GLY A 88 -2.33 7.35 14.65
CA GLY A 88 -1.29 8.26 15.12
C GLY A 88 0.10 8.04 14.53
N TYR A 89 0.25 7.11 13.57
CA TYR A 89 1.54 6.90 12.92
C TYR A 89 1.99 8.15 12.16
N ASP A 90 3.30 8.45 12.24
CA ASP A 90 3.92 9.46 11.38
C ASP A 90 4.02 8.87 9.98
N ILE A 91 3.08 9.22 9.11
CA ILE A 91 2.91 8.66 7.79
C ILE A 91 2.46 9.72 6.80
N ARG A 92 2.97 9.63 5.57
CA ARG A 92 2.59 10.51 4.46
C ARG A 92 2.27 9.71 3.21
N LEU A 93 1.33 10.23 2.43
CA LEU A 93 0.91 9.66 1.16
C LEU A 93 1.72 10.29 0.01
N CYS A 94 2.28 9.47 -0.87
CA CYS A 94 3.20 9.90 -1.92
C CYS A 94 2.81 9.34 -3.28
N GLY A 95 3.13 10.09 -4.33
CA GLY A 95 3.04 9.64 -5.71
C GLY A 95 4.15 8.68 -6.07
N ALA A 96 3.86 7.81 -7.03
CA ALA A 96 4.88 6.98 -7.65
C ALA A 96 4.62 6.88 -9.16
N ASP A 97 5.68 7.15 -9.91
CA ASP A 97 5.67 7.10 -11.36
C ASP A 97 5.82 5.65 -11.82
N MET A 98 4.91 5.19 -12.68
CA MET A 98 4.97 3.89 -13.34
C MET A 98 5.17 4.09 -14.86
N SER A 99 4.35 3.41 -15.69
CA SER A 99 4.25 3.68 -17.12
C SER A 99 3.66 5.06 -17.44
N GLU A 100 2.92 5.65 -16.49
CA GLU A 100 2.42 7.02 -16.53
C GLU A 100 2.84 7.74 -15.23
N PRO A 101 3.11 9.06 -15.27
CA PRO A 101 3.37 9.85 -14.06
C PRO A 101 2.21 9.73 -13.05
N ASP A 102 2.52 9.61 -11.77
CA ASP A 102 1.56 9.43 -10.67
C ASP A 102 0.54 8.29 -10.89
N GLY A 103 0.88 7.31 -11.73
CA GLY A 103 0.05 6.13 -12.01
C GLY A 103 -0.08 5.17 -10.82
N HIS A 104 0.68 5.41 -9.75
CA HIS A 104 0.67 4.66 -8.50
C HIS A 104 0.76 5.58 -7.30
N MET A 105 0.35 5.08 -6.15
CA MET A 105 0.48 5.78 -4.89
C MET A 105 0.95 4.83 -3.82
N VAL A 106 1.77 5.34 -2.90
CA VAL A 106 2.36 4.57 -1.80
C VAL A 106 2.34 5.43 -0.55
N SER A 107 2.73 4.86 0.58
CA SER A 107 2.91 5.62 1.82
C SER A 107 4.31 5.48 2.35
N ILE A 108 4.79 6.52 3.02
CA ILE A 108 6.05 6.49 3.75
C ILE A 108 5.74 6.72 5.22
N ALA A 109 6.16 5.79 6.07
CA ALA A 109 6.02 5.89 7.51
C ALA A 109 7.39 6.06 8.17
N THR A 110 7.47 6.94 9.16
CA THR A 110 8.67 7.14 9.98
C THR A 110 8.51 6.44 11.31
N PHE A 111 9.49 5.62 11.68
CA PHE A 111 9.53 4.96 12.98
C PHE A 111 10.94 4.97 13.55
N GLU A 112 11.10 5.48 14.77
CA GLU A 112 12.41 5.58 15.46
C GLU A 112 13.51 6.24 14.58
N GLY A 113 13.14 7.25 13.79
CA GLY A 113 14.06 7.98 12.90
C GLY A 113 14.38 7.27 11.58
N ARG A 114 13.70 6.16 11.26
CA ARG A 114 13.87 5.39 10.01
C ARG A 114 12.61 5.46 9.17
N GLU A 115 12.77 5.62 7.86
CA GLU A 115 11.65 5.64 6.92
C GLU A 115 11.41 4.24 6.31
N TYR A 116 10.13 3.91 6.15
CA TYR A 116 9.66 2.68 5.53
C TYR A 116 8.68 3.00 4.41
N LEU A 117 8.83 2.34 3.27
CA LEU A 117 7.89 2.36 2.16
C LEU A 117 6.81 1.30 2.40
N LEU A 118 5.56 1.74 2.37
CA LEU A 118 4.37 0.91 2.57
C LEU A 118 3.60 0.86 1.26
N ASP A 119 3.51 -0.35 0.70
CA ASP A 119 2.79 -0.60 -0.53
C ASP A 119 2.04 -1.94 -0.45
N VAL A 120 0.71 -1.84 -0.35
CA VAL A 120 -0.23 -2.97 -0.37
C VAL A 120 -1.02 -3.01 -1.68
N GLY A 121 -0.66 -2.14 -2.63
CA GLY A 121 -1.38 -1.86 -3.86
C GLY A 121 -0.65 -2.29 -5.13
N TYR A 122 0.60 -2.77 -5.04
CA TYR A 122 1.42 -3.18 -6.18
C TYR A 122 1.19 -4.63 -6.64
N ALA A 123 0.31 -5.39 -5.98
CA ALA A 123 0.05 -6.81 -6.25
C ALA A 123 1.31 -7.71 -6.13
N ALA A 124 2.18 -7.38 -5.17
CA ALA A 124 3.40 -8.13 -4.85
C ALA A 124 3.35 -8.71 -3.42
N PRO A 125 4.16 -9.73 -3.09
CA PRO A 125 4.17 -10.37 -1.78
C PRO A 125 4.96 -9.54 -0.74
N PHE A 126 4.66 -8.25 -0.63
CA PHE A 126 5.26 -7.36 0.36
C PHE A 126 4.59 -7.66 1.70
N LEU A 127 5.17 -8.59 2.46
CA LEU A 127 4.62 -9.02 3.76
C LEU A 127 5.16 -8.21 4.94
N GLU A 128 6.01 -7.23 4.68
CA GLU A 128 6.67 -6.33 5.63
C GLU A 128 6.81 -4.93 5.00
N PRO A 129 6.74 -3.84 5.77
CA PRO A 129 7.13 -2.51 5.30
C PRO A 129 8.57 -2.52 4.79
N LEU A 130 8.81 -1.94 3.61
CA LEU A 130 10.11 -2.00 2.95
C LEU A 130 11.03 -0.91 3.52
N PRO A 131 12.26 -1.24 3.96
CA PRO A 131 13.20 -0.24 4.46
C PRO A 131 13.67 0.70 3.34
N ARG A 132 13.84 1.99 3.64
CA ARG A 132 14.37 2.98 2.68
C ARG A 132 15.82 3.37 2.95
N ASP A 133 16.34 3.07 4.14
CA ASP A 133 17.73 3.31 4.54
C ASP A 133 18.66 2.18 4.07
N LEU A 134 18.68 1.96 2.76
CA LEU A 134 19.40 0.87 2.12
C LEU A 134 20.78 1.30 1.61
N ASP A 135 21.83 0.56 1.99
CA ASP A 135 23.16 0.69 1.38
C ASP A 135 23.32 -0.22 0.14
N GLN A 136 22.45 -1.22 0.02
CA GLN A 136 22.46 -2.21 -1.05
C GLN A 136 21.03 -2.59 -1.43
N PRO A 137 20.79 -3.15 -2.63
CA PRO A 137 19.45 -3.53 -3.06
C PRO A 137 18.78 -4.52 -2.09
N TYR A 138 17.51 -4.30 -1.79
CA TYR A 138 16.67 -5.19 -1.01
C TYR A 138 15.80 -6.03 -1.93
N GLU A 139 15.96 -7.34 -1.89
CA GLU A 139 15.31 -8.26 -2.83
C GLU A 139 14.28 -9.15 -2.15
N ILE A 140 13.10 -9.25 -2.76
CA ILE A 140 12.06 -10.22 -2.43
C ILE A 140 11.86 -11.14 -3.62
N VAL A 141 11.99 -12.45 -3.40
CA VAL A 141 11.83 -13.47 -4.45
C VAL A 141 10.52 -14.22 -4.27
N SER A 142 9.76 -14.37 -5.36
CA SER A 142 8.52 -15.14 -5.39
C SER A 142 8.38 -15.88 -6.73
N GLY A 143 8.67 -17.17 -6.73
CA GLY A 143 8.73 -17.95 -7.97
C GLY A 143 9.84 -17.43 -8.89
N THR A 144 9.50 -17.09 -10.13
CA THR A 144 10.42 -16.49 -11.11
C THR A 144 10.52 -14.96 -11.01
N ASN A 145 9.74 -14.34 -10.13
CA ASN A 145 9.71 -12.90 -9.94
C ASN A 145 10.69 -12.48 -8.84
N ARG A 146 11.49 -11.45 -9.14
CA ARG A 146 12.38 -10.77 -8.20
C ARG A 146 11.92 -9.32 -8.09
N TYR A 147 11.54 -8.90 -6.89
CA TYR A 147 11.18 -7.51 -6.59
C TYR A 147 12.39 -6.88 -5.91
N VAL A 148 13.01 -5.90 -6.55
CA VAL A 148 14.26 -5.29 -6.12
C VAL A 148 14.02 -3.83 -5.79
N LEU A 149 14.14 -3.46 -4.52
CA LEU A 149 14.14 -2.08 -4.06
C LEU A 149 15.59 -1.59 -4.00
N GLN A 150 15.90 -0.56 -4.77
CA GLN A 150 17.23 0.05 -4.81
C GLN A 150 17.45 0.99 -3.60
N PRO A 151 18.71 1.25 -3.22
CA PRO A 151 19.06 2.42 -2.42
C PRO A 151 18.42 3.70 -2.96
N GLN A 152 18.12 4.64 -2.06
CA GLN A 152 17.55 5.92 -2.46
C GLN A 152 18.51 6.68 -3.40
N ASP A 153 17.95 7.39 -4.37
CA ASP A 153 18.73 8.30 -5.21
C ASP A 153 19.19 9.55 -4.43
N ALA A 154 19.94 10.44 -5.10
CA ALA A 154 20.43 11.68 -4.49
C ALA A 154 19.31 12.65 -4.04
N ASN A 155 18.07 12.46 -4.53
CA ASN A 155 16.89 13.23 -4.16
C ASN A 155 16.05 12.53 -3.07
N GLY A 156 16.49 11.35 -2.59
CA GLY A 156 15.79 10.54 -1.62
C GLY A 156 14.63 9.71 -2.20
N ASN A 157 14.54 9.57 -3.53
CA ASN A 157 13.47 8.80 -4.18
C ASN A 157 13.75 7.30 -4.08
N SER A 158 12.69 6.50 -4.03
CA SER A 158 12.79 5.04 -3.96
C SER A 158 12.50 4.43 -5.33
N HIS A 159 13.31 3.47 -5.78
CA HIS A 159 13.11 2.76 -7.05
C HIS A 159 12.87 1.28 -6.82
N LEU A 160 11.69 0.79 -7.21
CA LEU A 160 11.32 -0.62 -7.14
C LEU A 160 11.24 -1.21 -8.55
N GLN A 161 11.91 -2.33 -8.76
CA GLN A 161 11.91 -3.08 -10.02
C GLN A 161 11.30 -4.47 -9.81
N LEU A 162 10.49 -4.91 -10.77
CA LEU A 162 10.09 -6.30 -10.93
C LEU A 162 10.87 -6.90 -12.10
N ILE A 163 11.75 -7.83 -11.77
CA ILE A 163 12.61 -8.54 -12.70
C ILE A 163 12.08 -9.97 -12.87
N GLN A 164 11.95 -10.40 -14.12
CA GLN A 164 11.66 -11.78 -14.48
C GLN A 164 12.60 -12.21 -15.61
N ASN A 165 13.27 -13.36 -15.45
CA ASN A 165 14.26 -13.87 -16.42
C ASN A 165 15.35 -12.85 -16.77
N GLU A 166 15.90 -12.17 -15.76
CA GLU A 166 16.94 -11.12 -15.90
C GLU A 166 16.51 -9.88 -16.72
N ILE A 167 15.22 -9.71 -16.99
CA ILE A 167 14.65 -8.53 -17.66
C ILE A 167 13.73 -7.81 -16.66
N GLU A 168 13.90 -6.49 -16.55
CA GLU A 168 12.92 -5.66 -15.87
C GLU A 168 11.64 -5.59 -16.69
N ILE A 169 10.53 -6.07 -16.11
CA ILE A 169 9.22 -6.12 -16.79
C ILE A 169 8.24 -5.09 -16.23
N HIS A 170 8.49 -4.57 -15.03
CA HIS A 170 7.64 -3.58 -14.37
C HIS A 170 8.39 -2.91 -13.21
N GLY A 171 7.85 -1.83 -12.65
CA GLY A 171 8.46 -1.11 -11.54
C GLY A 171 7.78 0.22 -11.27
N TYR A 172 8.28 0.95 -10.28
CA TYR A 172 7.93 2.35 -10.07
C TYR A 172 9.06 3.14 -9.41
N SER A 173 9.00 4.46 -9.58
CA SER A 173 9.83 5.43 -8.87
C SER A 173 8.94 6.29 -7.97
N GLN A 174 9.09 6.14 -6.65
CA GLN A 174 8.36 6.95 -5.68
C GLN A 174 9.08 8.29 -5.48
N THR A 175 8.37 9.39 -5.70
CA THR A 175 8.86 10.76 -5.48
C THR A 175 8.51 11.23 -4.07
N ASN A 176 9.40 12.00 -3.45
CA ASN A 176 9.17 12.48 -2.08
C ASN A 176 8.05 13.52 -1.94
N ASP A 177 7.39 13.90 -3.03
CA ASP A 177 6.27 14.84 -3.01
C ASP A 177 5.04 14.22 -2.34
N GLN A 178 4.51 14.94 -1.35
CA GLN A 178 3.27 14.54 -0.68
C GLN A 178 2.08 14.87 -1.57
N ILE A 179 1.22 13.88 -1.80
CA ILE A 179 -0.05 14.11 -2.49
C ILE A 179 -1.07 14.60 -1.45
N HIS A 180 -1.71 15.74 -1.73
CA HIS A 180 -2.76 16.36 -0.91
C HIS A 180 -4.15 15.80 -1.22
#